data_AF-A0A7C5KBQ3-F1
#
_entry.id   AF-A0A7C5KBQ3-F1
#
_cell.length_a   1.000
_cell.length_b   1.000
_cell.length_c   1.000
_cell.angle_alpha   90.00
_cell.angle_beta   90.00
_cell.angle_gamma   90.00
#
_symmetry.space_group_name_H-M   'P 1'
#
loop_
_entity.id
_entity.type
_entity.pdbx_description
1 polymer ?
#
loop_
_entity_poly.entity_id
_entity_poly.type
_entity_poly.pdbx_seq_one_letter_code
_entity_poly.pdbx_strand_id
1 'polypeptide(L)'
;KKDEKHYPNFIDKDGHQQWVFEEFVKAFSDNYDSGECFLCNNPIYVKKENIQPRSNNQEQKNKDQFFNKIENLNMAHNRILGPSGNFPNSFWNLNDKFKICHLCAFLIIHHHLALTKLSDESEIIINAPSFKVMYEMNKLVKELFGKEKLSGKQKREILAMSVIEYSRRLNVSLGMWNQMNLEIIQKSFQWDYSQGIPQKKITIDFYSLPYHIVNLISDRKIASLISEIGEFSVLNMVLNGEEKRLIDIGNKLIRIGLKPFQDRNKNDKAVLNNLLHREKNKNNIINTAQKILELYVNISERRKIYA
;
A
#
# COMPACT_ATOMS: atom_id res chain seq x y z
N LYS A 1 11.24 16.12 -18.82
CA LYS A 1 10.71 15.25 -19.92
C LYS A 1 10.17 13.89 -19.47
N LYS A 2 10.40 13.41 -18.22
CA LYS A 2 9.71 12.22 -17.68
C LYS A 2 8.31 12.53 -17.11
N ASP A 3 8.02 13.79 -16.82
CA ASP A 3 6.80 14.21 -16.11
C ASP A 3 5.55 14.37 -17.01
N GLU A 4 5.72 14.66 -18.32
CA GLU A 4 4.59 14.86 -19.25
C GLU A 4 3.70 13.62 -19.42
N LYS A 5 4.25 12.41 -19.21
CA LYS A 5 3.47 11.17 -19.35
C LYS A 5 2.41 11.01 -18.25
N HIS A 6 2.66 11.59 -17.08
CA HIS A 6 1.82 11.39 -15.89
C HIS A 6 0.96 12.60 -15.53
N TYR A 7 1.32 13.81 -16.00
CA TYR A 7 0.56 15.04 -15.77
C TYR A 7 0.15 15.73 -17.07
N PRO A 8 -0.47 15.01 -18.03
CA PRO A 8 -0.86 15.62 -19.29
C PRO A 8 -1.84 16.77 -19.01
N ASN A 9 -1.46 17.98 -19.42
CA ASN A 9 -2.24 19.22 -19.32
C ASN A 9 -2.24 19.93 -17.95
N PHE A 10 -1.56 19.40 -16.93
CA PHE A 10 -1.39 20.06 -15.63
C PHE A 10 -0.19 21.02 -15.61
N ILE A 11 0.90 20.58 -16.25
CA ILE A 11 2.05 21.41 -16.58
C ILE A 11 2.03 21.55 -18.10
N ASP A 12 2.15 22.79 -18.59
CA ASP A 12 2.28 23.05 -20.02
C ASP A 12 3.47 22.25 -20.60
N LYS A 13 3.38 21.84 -21.88
CA LYS A 13 4.40 21.00 -22.54
C LYS A 13 5.80 21.62 -22.52
N ASP A 14 5.81 22.95 -22.57
CA ASP A 14 7.03 23.76 -22.52
C ASP A 14 7.52 24.01 -21.09
N GLY A 15 6.84 23.49 -20.07
CA GLY A 15 7.25 23.56 -18.66
C GLY A 15 7.00 24.89 -17.96
N HIS A 16 6.34 25.85 -18.63
CA HIS A 16 6.13 27.21 -18.12
C HIS A 16 5.38 27.31 -16.78
N GLN A 17 4.62 26.27 -16.42
CA GLN A 17 3.81 26.20 -15.20
C GLN A 17 4.47 25.32 -14.10
N GLN A 18 5.65 24.75 -14.34
CA GLN A 18 6.32 23.85 -13.39
C GLN A 18 6.61 24.56 -12.06
N TRP A 19 7.10 25.79 -12.11
CA TRP A 19 7.40 26.56 -10.89
C TRP A 19 6.13 26.85 -10.08
N VAL A 20 4.99 27.14 -10.75
CA VAL A 20 3.70 27.36 -10.09
C VAL A 20 3.27 26.09 -9.37
N PHE A 21 3.43 24.95 -10.02
CA PHE A 21 3.09 23.65 -9.47
C PHE A 21 3.94 23.32 -8.23
N GLU A 22 5.24 23.54 -8.26
CA GLU A 22 6.12 23.30 -7.10
C GLU A 22 5.73 24.17 -5.89
N GLU A 23 5.46 25.45 -6.10
CA GLU A 23 5.00 26.35 -5.03
C GLU A 23 3.58 26.01 -4.55
N PHE A 24 2.70 25.59 -5.46
CA PHE A 24 1.36 25.10 -5.11
C PHE A 24 1.41 23.88 -4.20
N VAL A 25 2.32 22.94 -4.45
CA VAL A 25 2.49 21.76 -3.58
C VAL A 25 3.01 22.17 -2.19
N LYS A 26 3.97 23.11 -2.12
CA LYS A 26 4.47 23.63 -0.84
C LYS A 26 3.37 24.34 -0.04
N ALA A 27 2.55 25.13 -0.71
CA ALA A 27 1.52 25.93 -0.04
C ALA A 27 0.41 25.10 0.64
N PHE A 28 0.35 23.78 0.45
CA PHE A 28 -0.51 22.90 1.25
C PHE A 28 -0.04 22.75 2.72
N SER A 29 1.21 23.08 3.05
CA SER A 29 1.68 23.07 4.44
C SER A 29 1.27 24.31 5.24
N ASP A 30 0.73 25.33 4.57
CA ASP A 30 0.41 26.64 5.15
C ASP A 30 -1.11 26.81 5.37
N ASN A 31 -1.53 28.03 5.73
CA ASN A 31 -2.95 28.38 5.85
C ASN A 31 -3.72 28.17 4.54
N TYR A 32 -4.86 27.47 4.63
CA TYR A 32 -5.75 27.17 3.52
C TYR A 32 -7.11 27.83 3.70
N ASP A 33 -7.80 28.04 2.59
CA ASP A 33 -9.20 28.46 2.59
C ASP A 33 -10.13 27.25 2.51
N SER A 34 -11.23 27.34 3.23
CA SER A 34 -12.40 26.49 3.03
C SER A 34 -13.25 27.04 1.87
N GLY A 35 -14.02 26.18 1.22
CA GLY A 35 -14.93 26.59 0.16
C GLY A 35 -16.00 25.54 -0.08
N GLU A 36 -16.50 25.45 -1.30
CA GLU A 36 -17.41 24.38 -1.72
C GLU A 36 -16.70 23.43 -2.68
N CYS A 37 -16.76 22.13 -2.39
CA CYS A 37 -16.21 21.10 -3.25
C CYS A 37 -17.26 20.02 -3.46
N PHE A 38 -17.46 19.62 -4.71
CA PHE A 38 -18.41 18.55 -5.05
C PHE A 38 -17.91 17.14 -4.68
N LEU A 39 -16.63 16.97 -4.36
CA LEU A 39 -16.02 15.67 -4.10
C LEU A 39 -15.71 15.40 -2.62
N CYS A 40 -15.69 16.41 -1.76
CA CYS A 40 -15.36 16.23 -0.35
C CYS A 40 -16.07 17.24 0.55
N ASN A 41 -16.29 16.82 1.80
CA ASN A 41 -16.91 17.65 2.83
C ASN A 41 -15.93 18.59 3.53
N ASN A 42 -14.62 18.38 3.36
CA ASN A 42 -13.55 19.20 3.93
C ASN A 42 -12.65 19.78 2.82
N PRO A 43 -13.13 20.80 2.10
CA PRO A 43 -12.40 21.39 0.99
C PRO A 43 -11.19 22.18 1.46
N ILE A 44 -10.08 22.02 0.75
CA ILE A 44 -8.83 22.75 0.98
C ILE A 44 -8.45 23.48 -0.30
N TYR A 45 -8.38 24.81 -0.21
CA TYR A 45 -7.92 25.69 -1.27
C TYR A 45 -6.63 26.40 -0.85
N VAL A 46 -5.57 26.16 -1.62
CA VAL A 46 -4.35 26.98 -1.57
C VAL A 46 -4.68 28.43 -1.94
N LYS A 47 -4.28 29.37 -1.07
CA LYS A 47 -4.38 30.82 -1.32
C LYS A 47 -3.50 31.22 -2.48
N LYS A 48 -4.10 31.84 -3.51
CA LYS A 48 -3.35 32.33 -4.67
C LYS A 48 -2.33 33.39 -4.24
N GLU A 49 -2.59 34.16 -3.19
CA GLU A 49 -1.66 35.19 -2.71
C GLU A 49 -0.35 34.60 -2.15
N ASN A 50 -0.37 33.36 -1.67
CA ASN A 50 0.82 32.70 -1.13
C ASN A 50 1.85 32.35 -2.22
N ILE A 51 1.44 32.28 -3.49
CA ILE A 51 2.31 31.97 -4.61
C ILE A 51 2.64 33.25 -5.37
N GLN A 52 3.76 33.89 -5.03
CA GLN A 52 4.18 35.12 -5.72
C GLN A 52 4.89 34.79 -7.05
N PRO A 53 4.53 35.45 -8.17
CA PRO A 53 5.29 35.33 -9.42
C PRO A 53 6.72 35.87 -9.23
N ARG A 54 7.68 35.32 -9.97
CA ARG A 54 9.10 35.61 -9.76
C ARG A 54 9.51 36.96 -10.35
N SER A 55 8.92 37.41 -11.46
CA SER A 55 9.23 38.75 -11.99
C SER A 55 8.36 39.32 -13.12
N ASN A 56 7.48 38.56 -13.81
CA ASN A 56 6.92 39.02 -15.10
C ASN A 56 5.38 38.87 -15.25
N ASN A 57 4.74 39.75 -16.04
CA ASN A 57 3.32 39.64 -16.44
C ASN A 57 2.97 38.27 -17.07
N GLN A 58 3.94 37.63 -17.73
CA GLN A 58 3.76 36.29 -18.31
C GLN A 58 3.66 35.20 -17.23
N GLU A 59 4.39 35.31 -16.13
CA GLU A 59 4.32 34.37 -15.02
C GLU A 59 3.00 34.50 -14.26
N GLN A 60 2.50 35.72 -14.12
CA GLN A 60 1.16 35.96 -13.57
C GLN A 60 0.08 35.29 -14.45
N LYS A 61 0.15 35.46 -15.77
CA LYS A 61 -0.73 34.74 -16.71
C LYS A 61 -0.62 33.22 -16.56
N ASN A 62 0.59 32.68 -16.44
CA ASN A 62 0.82 31.24 -16.28
C ASN A 62 0.22 30.72 -14.95
N LYS A 63 0.34 31.50 -13.87
CA LYS A 63 -0.27 31.22 -12.57
C LYS A 63 -1.80 31.22 -12.66
N ASP A 64 -2.39 32.25 -13.24
CA ASP A 64 -3.85 32.35 -13.37
C ASP A 64 -4.42 31.22 -14.25
N GLN A 65 -3.74 30.89 -15.35
CA GLN A 65 -4.08 29.73 -16.17
C GLN A 65 -3.97 28.41 -15.41
N PHE A 66 -2.99 28.26 -14.52
CA PHE A 66 -2.84 27.06 -13.71
C PHE A 66 -4.04 26.91 -12.75
N PHE A 67 -4.38 27.94 -11.98
CA PHE A 67 -5.50 27.88 -11.05
C PHE A 67 -6.85 27.65 -11.75
N ASN A 68 -7.09 28.30 -12.89
CA ASN A 68 -8.31 28.08 -13.67
C ASN A 68 -8.48 26.63 -14.16
N LYS A 69 -7.36 25.93 -14.42
CA LYS A 69 -7.39 24.52 -14.85
C LYS A 69 -7.77 23.57 -13.72
N ILE A 70 -7.40 23.88 -12.46
CA ILE A 70 -7.52 22.95 -11.33
C ILE A 70 -8.79 23.13 -10.49
N GLU A 71 -9.48 24.26 -10.64
CA GLU A 71 -10.69 24.57 -9.86
C GLU A 71 -11.93 23.77 -10.29
N ASN A 72 -11.93 23.21 -11.50
CA ASN A 72 -13.06 22.45 -12.06
C ASN A 72 -12.61 21.08 -12.58
N LEU A 73 -13.35 20.03 -12.23
CA LEU A 73 -13.07 18.69 -12.73
C LEU A 73 -13.15 18.68 -14.27
N ASN A 74 -12.08 18.22 -14.91
CA ASN A 74 -11.94 18.22 -16.37
C ASN A 74 -11.00 17.09 -16.81
N MET A 75 -10.83 16.92 -18.13
CA MET A 75 -9.92 15.93 -18.71
C MET A 75 -8.46 16.04 -18.26
N ALA A 76 -7.99 17.20 -17.78
CA ALA A 76 -6.63 17.35 -17.25
C ALA A 76 -6.46 16.60 -15.92
N HIS A 77 -7.56 16.39 -15.18
CA HIS A 77 -7.56 15.61 -13.95
C HIS A 77 -7.69 14.11 -14.23
N ASN A 78 -8.63 13.73 -15.09
CA ASN A 78 -8.89 12.34 -15.42
C ASN A 78 -9.54 12.23 -16.81
N ARG A 79 -8.92 11.50 -17.75
CA ARG A 79 -9.46 11.33 -19.11
C ARG A 79 -10.77 10.52 -19.16
N ILE A 80 -10.97 9.63 -18.19
CA ILE A 80 -12.12 8.72 -18.15
C ILE A 80 -13.33 9.42 -17.50
N LEU A 81 -13.10 10.19 -16.44
CA LEU A 81 -14.16 10.80 -15.63
C LEU A 81 -14.37 12.30 -15.92
N GLY A 82 -13.38 12.97 -16.50
CA GLY A 82 -13.42 14.40 -16.73
C GLY A 82 -14.18 14.76 -18.02
N PRO A 83 -14.98 15.84 -18.03
CA PRO A 83 -15.60 16.34 -19.25
C PRO A 83 -14.54 16.68 -20.30
N SER A 84 -14.83 16.33 -21.57
CA SER A 84 -14.03 16.82 -22.69
C SER A 84 -14.30 18.28 -22.92
N GLY A 85 -13.23 19.08 -23.03
CA GLY A 85 -13.34 20.54 -23.18
C GLY A 85 -14.21 21.00 -24.35
N ASN A 86 -14.44 20.13 -25.36
CA ASN A 86 -15.15 20.45 -26.60
C ASN A 86 -16.23 19.43 -27.03
N PHE A 87 -16.56 18.42 -26.22
CA PHE A 87 -17.60 17.44 -26.59
C PHE A 87 -18.61 17.27 -25.46
N PRO A 88 -19.91 17.47 -25.74
CA PRO A 88 -20.93 17.30 -24.74
C PRO A 88 -21.20 15.81 -24.56
N ASN A 89 -20.87 15.24 -23.41
CA ASN A 89 -21.67 14.11 -22.98
C ASN A 89 -22.98 14.67 -22.40
N SER A 90 -24.08 13.93 -22.54
CA SER A 90 -25.40 14.39 -22.09
C SER A 90 -25.47 14.62 -20.58
N PHE A 91 -24.51 14.09 -19.80
CA PHE A 91 -24.37 14.29 -18.36
C PHE A 91 -23.75 15.67 -18.02
N TRP A 92 -22.91 16.23 -18.91
CA TRP A 92 -22.20 17.52 -18.76
C TRP A 92 -22.88 18.69 -19.50
N ASN A 93 -23.92 18.42 -20.28
CA ASN A 93 -24.66 19.38 -21.09
C ASN A 93 -25.50 20.40 -20.28
N LEU A 94 -25.51 20.30 -18.96
CA LEU A 94 -26.32 21.15 -18.07
C LEU A 94 -25.57 22.38 -17.53
N ASN A 95 -24.44 22.78 -18.13
CA ASN A 95 -23.56 23.88 -17.63
C ASN A 95 -23.01 23.68 -16.21
N ASP A 96 -23.21 22.51 -15.60
CA ASP A 96 -22.71 22.21 -14.27
C ASP A 96 -21.20 22.01 -14.32
N LYS A 97 -20.47 23.01 -13.80
CA LYS A 97 -19.06 22.89 -13.49
C LYS A 97 -18.94 22.27 -12.10
N PHE A 98 -18.48 21.02 -12.01
CA PHE A 98 -18.12 20.47 -10.70
C PHE A 98 -16.86 21.16 -10.20
N LYS A 99 -17.07 22.19 -9.39
CA LYS A 99 -16.01 22.83 -8.65
C LYS A 99 -15.40 21.81 -7.69
N ILE A 100 -14.09 21.64 -7.78
CA ILE A 100 -13.34 20.75 -6.90
C ILE A 100 -12.32 21.58 -6.14
N CYS A 101 -12.00 21.16 -4.91
CA CYS A 101 -10.96 21.82 -4.15
C CYS A 101 -9.56 21.46 -4.68
N HIS A 102 -8.59 22.32 -4.38
CA HIS A 102 -7.20 22.15 -4.79
C HIS A 102 -6.63 20.81 -4.28
N LEU A 103 -7.01 20.37 -3.08
CA LEU A 103 -6.63 19.05 -2.56
C LEU A 103 -7.22 17.90 -3.40
N CYS A 104 -8.51 17.96 -3.74
CA CYS A 104 -9.12 16.93 -4.58
C CYS A 104 -8.46 16.84 -5.96
N ALA A 105 -8.20 18.00 -6.59
CA ALA A 105 -7.46 18.06 -7.85
C ALA A 105 -6.07 17.41 -7.72
N PHE A 106 -5.33 17.75 -6.66
CA PHE A 106 -4.03 17.17 -6.36
C PHE A 106 -4.09 15.65 -6.16
N LEU A 107 -5.06 15.13 -5.41
CA LEU A 107 -5.20 13.68 -5.17
C LEU A 107 -5.54 12.92 -6.47
N ILE A 108 -6.42 13.48 -7.30
CA ILE A 108 -6.85 12.83 -8.55
C ILE A 108 -5.68 12.70 -9.52
N ILE A 109 -4.85 13.72 -9.69
CA ILE A 109 -3.73 13.61 -10.65
C ILE A 109 -2.59 12.73 -10.13
N HIS A 110 -2.36 12.71 -8.81
CA HIS A 110 -1.28 11.95 -8.18
C HIS A 110 -1.67 10.51 -7.81
N HIS A 111 -2.87 10.04 -8.16
CA HIS A 111 -3.32 8.68 -7.85
C HIS A 111 -2.34 7.60 -8.36
N HIS A 112 -1.63 7.86 -9.46
CA HIS A 112 -0.65 6.96 -10.03
C HIS A 112 0.60 6.75 -9.15
N LEU A 113 0.84 7.64 -8.17
CA LEU A 113 1.93 7.49 -7.20
C LEU A 113 1.54 6.61 -6.01
N ALA A 114 0.25 6.45 -5.76
CA ALA A 114 -0.26 5.78 -4.56
C ALA A 114 -0.19 4.24 -4.67
N LEU A 115 -0.22 3.72 -5.90
CA LEU A 115 -0.20 2.28 -6.16
C LEU A 115 1.23 1.74 -6.25
N THR A 116 1.54 0.72 -5.45
CA THR A 116 2.78 -0.04 -5.56
C THR A 116 2.59 -1.19 -6.53
N LYS A 117 3.38 -1.20 -7.61
CA LYS A 117 3.40 -2.31 -8.58
C LYS A 117 4.17 -3.49 -8.01
N LEU A 118 3.55 -4.67 -8.06
CA LEU A 118 4.14 -5.95 -7.71
C LEU A 118 4.74 -6.63 -8.94
N SER A 119 5.50 -7.70 -8.69
CA SER A 119 6.16 -8.54 -9.68
C SER A 119 5.23 -9.28 -10.63
N ASP A 120 3.99 -9.56 -10.21
CA ASP A 120 2.93 -10.15 -11.03
C ASP A 120 2.16 -9.10 -11.86
N GLU A 121 2.70 -7.88 -11.93
CA GLU A 121 2.08 -6.67 -12.51
C GLU A 121 0.83 -6.15 -11.80
N SER A 122 0.36 -6.81 -10.74
CA SER A 122 -0.74 -6.26 -9.94
C SER A 122 -0.28 -5.01 -9.18
N GLU A 123 -1.22 -4.15 -8.84
CA GLU A 123 -1.00 -2.89 -8.15
C GLU A 123 -1.70 -2.95 -6.79
N ILE A 124 -1.03 -2.54 -5.72
CA ILE A 124 -1.60 -2.53 -4.37
C ILE A 124 -1.47 -1.17 -3.69
N ILE A 125 -2.42 -0.85 -2.81
CA ILE A 125 -2.33 0.26 -1.86
C ILE A 125 -2.90 -0.20 -0.53
N ILE A 126 -2.22 0.16 0.56
CA ILE A 126 -2.77 0.01 1.92
C ILE A 126 -3.58 1.27 2.22
N ASN A 127 -4.87 1.12 2.47
CA ASN A 127 -5.74 2.14 3.02
C ASN A 127 -5.68 2.12 4.55
N ALA A 128 -5.63 3.31 5.17
CA ALA A 128 -5.59 3.49 6.62
C ALA A 128 -6.26 4.83 7.00
N PRO A 129 -6.83 4.97 8.21
CA PRO A 129 -7.59 6.16 8.61
C PRO A 129 -6.75 7.41 8.88
N SER A 130 -5.42 7.33 8.75
CA SER A 130 -4.58 8.53 8.70
C SER A 130 -3.65 8.50 7.50
N PHE A 131 -3.51 9.65 6.84
CA PHE A 131 -2.63 9.81 5.68
C PHE A 131 -1.16 9.51 6.04
N LYS A 132 -0.73 9.88 7.25
CA LYS A 132 0.63 9.58 7.74
C LYS A 132 0.88 8.08 7.81
N VAL A 133 -0.04 7.32 8.38
CA VAL A 133 0.09 5.85 8.45
C VAL A 133 0.02 5.24 7.05
N MET A 134 -0.93 5.69 6.23
CA MET A 134 -1.06 5.25 4.85
C MET A 134 0.26 5.48 4.09
N TYR A 135 0.86 6.66 4.20
CA TYR A 135 2.14 6.99 3.56
C TYR A 135 3.26 6.06 4.01
N GLU A 136 3.47 5.92 5.32
CA GLU A 136 4.55 5.09 5.84
C GLU A 136 4.37 3.61 5.50
N MET A 137 3.14 3.09 5.60
CA MET A 137 2.86 1.69 5.24
C MET A 137 3.09 1.42 3.76
N ASN A 138 2.60 2.30 2.86
CA ASN A 138 2.84 2.14 1.43
C ASN A 138 4.32 2.36 1.06
N LYS A 139 5.04 3.24 1.76
CA LYS A 139 6.49 3.39 1.63
C LYS A 139 7.22 2.11 2.02
N LEU A 140 6.86 1.49 3.15
CA LEU A 140 7.40 0.21 3.57
C LEU A 140 7.11 -0.91 2.56
N VAL A 141 5.88 -1.00 2.06
CA VAL A 141 5.52 -1.95 1.01
C VAL A 141 6.41 -1.76 -0.21
N LYS A 142 6.59 -0.52 -0.66
CA LYS A 142 7.44 -0.19 -1.81
C LYS A 142 8.92 -0.53 -1.58
N GLU A 143 9.44 -0.30 -0.38
CA GLU A 143 10.81 -0.67 0.00
C GLU A 143 11.01 -2.19 0.03
N LEU A 144 10.07 -2.93 0.61
CA LEU A 144 10.17 -4.37 0.82
C LEU A 144 9.84 -5.18 -0.45
N PHE A 145 8.91 -4.69 -1.27
CA PHE A 145 8.27 -5.49 -2.33
C PHE A 145 8.31 -4.82 -3.71
N GLY A 146 8.68 -3.54 -3.80
CA GLY A 146 8.76 -2.81 -5.07
C GLY A 146 9.98 -3.14 -5.94
N LYS A 147 10.92 -3.97 -5.46
CA LYS A 147 12.18 -4.31 -6.15
C LYS A 147 12.39 -5.81 -6.40
N GLU A 148 11.63 -6.70 -5.76
CA GLU A 148 11.85 -8.15 -5.84
C GLU A 148 10.76 -8.90 -6.63
N LYS A 149 11.15 -9.97 -7.33
CA LYS A 149 10.22 -10.91 -7.99
C LYS A 149 9.52 -11.77 -6.92
N LEU A 150 8.46 -11.25 -6.32
CA LEU A 150 7.59 -12.04 -5.45
C LEU A 150 6.69 -12.96 -6.29
N SER A 151 6.38 -14.14 -5.79
CA SER A 151 5.34 -14.96 -6.39
C SER A 151 3.96 -14.39 -6.00
N GLY A 152 2.99 -14.38 -6.92
CA GLY A 152 1.68 -13.74 -6.74
C GLY A 152 0.78 -14.28 -5.61
N LYS A 153 1.28 -15.19 -4.76
CA LYS A 153 0.53 -15.84 -3.67
C LYS A 153 0.61 -15.16 -2.30
N GLN A 154 1.32 -14.04 -2.14
CA GLN A 154 1.74 -13.54 -0.82
C GLN A 154 1.22 -12.13 -0.46
N LYS A 155 0.00 -11.76 -0.87
CA LYS A 155 -0.52 -10.37 -0.69
C LYS A 155 -1.01 -10.08 0.72
N ARG A 156 -1.64 -11.07 1.35
CA ARG A 156 -1.94 -11.06 2.79
C ARG A 156 -0.66 -11.02 3.64
N GLU A 157 0.39 -11.67 3.15
CA GLU A 157 1.71 -11.70 3.79
C GLU A 157 2.40 -10.34 3.66
N ILE A 158 2.24 -9.64 2.53
CA ILE A 158 2.67 -8.24 2.37
C ILE A 158 2.02 -7.36 3.44
N LEU A 159 0.69 -7.43 3.62
CA LEU A 159 0.00 -6.64 4.67
C LEU A 159 0.57 -6.94 6.05
N ALA A 160 0.68 -8.23 6.38
CA ALA A 160 1.18 -8.68 7.66
C ALA A 160 2.63 -8.25 7.91
N MET A 161 3.51 -8.38 6.91
CA MET A 161 4.90 -7.94 6.99
C MET A 161 5.01 -6.43 7.14
N SER A 162 4.20 -5.64 6.43
CA SER A 162 4.16 -4.19 6.58
C SER A 162 3.70 -3.78 7.97
N VAL A 163 2.67 -4.45 8.53
CA VAL A 163 2.23 -4.23 9.91
C VAL A 163 3.32 -4.61 10.93
N ILE A 164 3.96 -5.78 10.76
CA ILE A 164 5.05 -6.25 11.64
C ILE A 164 6.23 -5.28 11.61
N GLU A 165 6.69 -4.89 10.42
CA GLU A 165 7.86 -4.01 10.27
C GLU A 165 7.56 -2.59 10.75
N TYR A 166 6.36 -2.06 10.48
CA TYR A 166 5.94 -0.77 11.01
C TYR A 166 5.82 -0.79 12.54
N SER A 167 5.23 -1.85 13.12
CA SER A 167 5.14 -2.05 14.58
C SER A 167 6.53 -2.12 15.23
N ARG A 168 7.49 -2.77 14.57
CA ARG A 168 8.89 -2.88 15.01
C ARG A 168 9.63 -1.54 14.93
N ARG A 169 9.41 -0.73 13.89
CA ARG A 169 10.13 0.54 13.66
C ARG A 169 9.64 1.69 14.54
N LEU A 170 8.37 1.72 14.92
CA LEU A 170 7.76 2.93 15.50
C LEU A 170 7.26 2.79 16.94
N ASN A 171 7.49 1.66 17.63
CA ASN A 171 7.05 1.44 19.02
C ASN A 171 5.57 1.81 19.25
N VAL A 172 4.71 1.66 18.23
CA VAL A 172 3.31 2.12 18.29
C VAL A 172 2.53 1.24 19.25
N SER A 173 1.82 1.85 20.19
CA SER A 173 1.05 1.16 21.20
C SER A 173 -0.09 0.35 20.58
N LEU A 174 -0.22 -0.91 21.03
CA LEU A 174 -1.21 -1.92 20.64
C LEU A 174 -2.66 -1.42 20.51
N GLY A 175 -3.05 -0.41 21.29
CA GLY A 175 -4.40 0.13 21.30
C GLY A 175 -4.80 0.95 20.07
N MET A 176 -3.84 1.52 19.32
CA MET A 176 -4.16 2.36 18.16
C MET A 176 -4.61 1.54 16.95
N TRP A 177 -4.10 0.32 16.78
CA TRP A 177 -4.41 -0.54 15.62
C TRP A 177 -5.86 -1.05 15.63
N ASN A 178 -6.46 -1.20 16.81
CA ASN A 178 -7.83 -1.64 17.02
C ASN A 178 -8.88 -0.74 16.31
N GLN A 179 -8.50 0.48 15.93
CA GLN A 179 -9.37 1.46 15.27
C GLN A 179 -9.00 1.72 13.80
N MET A 180 -7.97 1.04 13.27
CA MET A 180 -7.32 1.50 12.05
C MET A 180 -7.87 0.90 10.74
N ASN A 181 -8.94 0.10 10.74
CA ASN A 181 -9.63 -0.41 9.53
C ASN A 181 -8.70 -0.59 8.31
N LEU A 182 -7.61 -1.34 8.50
CA LEU A 182 -6.58 -1.46 7.48
C LEU A 182 -7.04 -2.39 6.37
N GLU A 183 -6.87 -1.94 5.15
CA GLU A 183 -7.31 -2.67 3.96
C GLU A 183 -6.25 -2.55 2.87
N ILE A 184 -5.90 -3.67 2.25
CA ILE A 184 -5.22 -3.64 0.96
C ILE A 184 -6.28 -3.62 -0.12
N ILE A 185 -6.20 -2.59 -0.96
CA ILE A 185 -6.90 -2.55 -2.23
C ILE A 185 -5.93 -3.04 -3.29
N GLN A 186 -6.33 -4.08 -4.02
CA GLN A 186 -5.56 -4.67 -5.09
C GLN A 186 -6.25 -4.43 -6.42
N LYS A 187 -5.47 -4.00 -7.40
CA LYS A 187 -5.86 -3.94 -8.79
C LYS A 187 -5.09 -4.99 -9.57
N SER A 188 -5.83 -5.95 -10.13
CA SER A 188 -5.32 -7.07 -10.90
C SER A 188 -5.75 -6.99 -12.36
N PHE A 189 -4.99 -7.68 -13.20
CA PHE A 189 -5.25 -7.73 -14.64
C PHE A 189 -5.41 -9.18 -15.08
N GLN A 190 -6.54 -9.48 -15.73
CA GLN A 190 -6.82 -10.78 -16.31
C GLN A 190 -7.06 -10.63 -17.80
N TRP A 191 -6.57 -11.59 -18.59
CA TRP A 191 -6.88 -11.65 -20.01
C TRP A 191 -8.19 -12.40 -20.21
N ASP A 192 -9.15 -11.71 -20.81
CA ASP A 192 -10.43 -12.28 -21.21
C ASP A 192 -10.39 -12.56 -22.72
N TYR A 193 -10.73 -13.80 -23.09
CA TYR A 193 -10.76 -14.30 -24.47
C TYR A 193 -12.19 -14.64 -24.93
N SER A 194 -13.21 -14.35 -24.12
CA SER A 194 -14.61 -14.72 -24.39
C SER A 194 -15.18 -14.13 -25.69
N GLN A 195 -14.59 -13.05 -26.20
CA GLN A 195 -15.03 -12.36 -27.43
C GLN A 195 -14.04 -12.53 -28.60
N GLY A 196 -13.13 -13.50 -28.55
CA GLY A 196 -12.16 -13.78 -29.62
C GLY A 196 -11.04 -12.74 -29.79
N ILE A 197 -11.11 -11.60 -29.10
CA ILE A 197 -10.07 -10.58 -29.01
C ILE A 197 -9.55 -10.53 -27.56
N PRO A 198 -8.25 -10.67 -27.31
CA PRO A 198 -7.70 -10.59 -25.96
C PRO A 198 -7.94 -9.20 -25.37
N GLN A 199 -8.79 -9.12 -24.35
CA GLN A 199 -9.05 -7.89 -23.62
C GLN A 199 -8.48 -7.98 -22.20
N LYS A 200 -7.80 -6.92 -21.77
CA LYS A 200 -7.24 -6.82 -20.41
C LYS A 200 -8.35 -6.35 -19.46
N LYS A 201 -8.97 -7.28 -18.76
CA LYS A 201 -9.98 -7.01 -17.73
C LYS A 201 -9.29 -6.59 -16.44
N ILE A 202 -9.78 -5.52 -15.82
CA ILE A 202 -9.32 -5.06 -14.51
C ILE A 202 -10.22 -5.68 -13.45
N THR A 203 -9.63 -6.30 -12.42
CA THR A 203 -10.33 -6.74 -11.22
C THR A 203 -9.85 -5.93 -10.02
N ILE A 204 -10.77 -5.55 -9.13
CA ILE A 204 -10.45 -4.85 -7.89
C ILE A 204 -10.86 -5.76 -6.74
N ASP A 205 -9.88 -6.14 -5.92
CA ASP A 205 -10.05 -7.01 -4.77
C ASP A 205 -9.67 -6.27 -3.50
N PHE A 206 -10.31 -6.64 -2.39
CA PHE A 206 -10.12 -6.01 -1.09
C PHE A 206 -9.66 -7.07 -0.09
N TYR A 207 -8.58 -6.78 0.64
CA TYR A 207 -8.05 -7.67 1.67
C TYR A 207 -7.94 -6.93 3.00
N SER A 208 -8.67 -7.40 3.99
CA SER A 208 -8.53 -6.98 5.38
C SER A 208 -7.98 -8.11 6.23
N LEU A 209 -7.31 -7.77 7.33
CA LEU A 209 -6.94 -8.76 8.34
C LEU A 209 -7.99 -8.75 9.45
N PRO A 210 -8.45 -9.93 9.91
CA PRO A 210 -9.33 -9.99 11.06
C PRO A 210 -8.69 -9.31 12.27
N TYR A 211 -9.51 -8.63 13.06
CA TYR A 211 -9.10 -7.88 14.26
C TYR A 211 -8.14 -8.67 15.17
N HIS A 212 -8.51 -9.91 15.50
CA HIS A 212 -7.72 -10.76 16.40
C HIS A 212 -6.34 -11.10 15.83
N ILE A 213 -6.18 -11.14 14.50
CA ILE A 213 -4.90 -11.37 13.84
C ILE A 213 -4.03 -10.12 13.89
N VAL A 214 -4.61 -8.93 13.65
CA VAL A 214 -3.87 -7.66 13.74
C VAL A 214 -3.31 -7.46 15.15
N ASN A 215 -4.15 -7.60 16.17
CA ASN A 215 -3.72 -7.47 17.56
C ASN A 215 -2.61 -8.47 17.92
N LEU A 216 -2.67 -9.69 17.37
CA LEU A 216 -1.66 -10.71 17.60
C LEU A 216 -0.31 -10.36 16.96
N ILE A 217 -0.30 -10.01 15.67
CA ILE A 217 0.94 -9.72 14.93
C ILE A 217 1.54 -8.36 15.29
N SER A 218 0.77 -7.48 15.92
CA SER A 218 1.25 -6.21 16.49
C SER A 218 1.87 -6.36 17.88
N ASP A 219 1.74 -7.52 18.54
CA ASP A 219 2.45 -7.77 19.80
C ASP A 219 3.96 -7.80 19.55
N ARG A 220 4.72 -7.04 20.33
CA ARG A 220 6.16 -6.84 20.09
C ARG A 220 6.95 -8.15 20.12
N LYS A 221 6.65 -9.07 21.04
CA LYS A 221 7.36 -10.35 21.14
C LYS A 221 7.01 -11.24 19.96
N ILE A 222 5.72 -11.33 19.64
CA ILE A 222 5.21 -12.12 18.51
C ILE A 222 5.77 -11.58 17.18
N ALA A 223 5.71 -10.26 16.96
CA ALA A 223 6.25 -9.58 15.79
C ALA A 223 7.76 -9.82 15.63
N SER A 224 8.53 -9.71 16.72
CA SER A 224 9.98 -9.98 16.71
C SER A 224 10.26 -11.42 16.32
N LEU A 225 9.58 -12.39 16.94
CA LEU A 225 9.75 -13.82 16.66
C LEU A 225 9.41 -14.15 15.19
N ILE A 226 8.28 -13.65 14.68
CA ILE A 226 7.88 -13.85 13.28
C ILE A 226 8.93 -13.26 12.33
N SER A 227 9.44 -12.07 12.61
CA SER A 227 10.45 -11.40 11.79
C SER A 227 11.80 -12.14 11.81
N GLU A 228 12.23 -12.57 13.00
CA GLU A 228 13.48 -13.30 13.18
C GLU A 228 13.49 -14.65 12.46
N ILE A 229 12.41 -15.41 12.61
CA ILE A 229 12.17 -16.66 11.86
C ILE A 229 12.16 -16.31 10.36
N GLY A 230 11.26 -15.40 9.97
CA GLY A 230 11.10 -14.88 8.61
C GLY A 230 10.84 -15.95 7.56
N GLU A 231 10.14 -17.01 7.95
CA GLU A 231 9.63 -18.04 7.05
C GLU A 231 8.15 -17.78 6.78
N PHE A 232 7.79 -17.65 5.51
CA PHE A 232 6.42 -17.36 5.09
C PHE A 232 5.42 -18.45 5.51
N SER A 233 5.88 -19.71 5.53
CA SER A 233 5.09 -20.84 6.01
C SER A 233 4.61 -20.64 7.45
N VAL A 234 5.49 -20.12 8.32
CA VAL A 234 5.20 -19.82 9.73
C VAL A 234 4.29 -18.60 9.85
N LEU A 235 4.57 -17.53 9.11
CA LEU A 235 3.70 -16.35 9.07
C LEU A 235 2.27 -16.73 8.66
N ASN A 236 2.10 -17.54 7.62
CA ASN A 236 0.78 -17.97 7.16
C ASN A 236 0.00 -18.78 8.18
N MET A 237 0.67 -19.64 8.96
CA MET A 237 0.01 -20.37 10.04
C MET A 237 -0.52 -19.44 11.13
N VAL A 238 0.23 -18.39 11.47
CA VAL A 238 -0.22 -17.35 12.42
C VAL A 238 -1.41 -16.59 11.84
N LEU A 239 -1.33 -16.16 10.57
CA LEU A 239 -2.41 -15.41 9.93
C LEU A 239 -3.69 -16.25 9.78
N ASN A 240 -3.59 -17.55 9.50
CA ASN A 240 -4.74 -18.43 9.34
C ASN A 240 -5.37 -18.88 10.66
N GLY A 241 -4.81 -18.52 11.81
CA GLY A 241 -5.26 -19.05 13.09
C GLY A 241 -4.97 -20.56 13.25
N GLU A 242 -3.95 -21.06 12.56
CA GLU A 242 -3.55 -22.47 12.57
C GLU A 242 -2.43 -22.71 13.59
N GLU A 243 -2.53 -22.13 14.78
CA GLU A 243 -1.41 -22.12 15.74
C GLU A 243 -1.00 -23.52 16.21
N LYS A 244 -1.95 -24.46 16.26
CA LYS A 244 -1.66 -25.86 16.63
C LYS A 244 -0.62 -26.48 15.68
N ARG A 245 -0.62 -26.09 14.40
CA ARG A 245 0.37 -26.56 13.42
C ARG A 245 1.79 -26.07 13.73
N LEU A 246 1.93 -24.94 14.43
CA LEU A 246 3.24 -24.44 14.86
C LEU A 246 3.92 -25.43 15.81
N ILE A 247 3.16 -26.05 16.73
CA ILE A 247 3.68 -27.07 17.64
C ILE A 247 4.14 -28.31 16.85
N ASP A 248 3.27 -28.81 15.97
CA ASP A 248 3.54 -30.01 15.17
C ASP A 248 4.81 -29.83 14.34
N ILE A 249 4.96 -28.66 13.72
CA ILE A 249 6.13 -28.32 12.93
C ILE A 249 7.36 -28.12 13.80
N GLY A 250 7.25 -27.41 14.92
CA GLY A 250 8.36 -27.24 15.87
C GLY A 250 8.91 -28.60 16.32
N ASN A 251 8.04 -29.51 16.75
CA ASN A 251 8.43 -30.87 17.14
C ASN A 251 9.05 -31.67 15.99
N LYS A 252 8.47 -31.57 14.79
CA LYS A 252 9.00 -32.25 13.60
C LYS A 252 10.39 -31.72 13.22
N LEU A 253 10.61 -30.41 13.31
CA LEU A 253 11.90 -29.78 13.05
C LEU A 253 12.94 -30.18 14.10
N ILE A 254 12.59 -30.25 15.40
CA ILE A 254 13.49 -30.78 16.44
C ILE A 254 13.91 -32.21 16.09
N ARG A 255 12.95 -33.08 15.77
CA ARG A 255 13.23 -34.49 15.42
C ARG A 255 14.17 -34.62 14.23
N ILE A 256 14.03 -33.75 13.21
CA ILE A 256 14.92 -33.72 12.05
C ILE A 256 16.29 -33.12 12.43
N GLY A 257 16.30 -32.08 13.27
CA GLY A 257 17.50 -31.37 13.72
C GLY A 257 18.44 -32.25 14.55
N LEU A 258 17.89 -33.20 15.31
CA LEU A 258 18.67 -34.18 16.09
C LEU A 258 19.35 -35.24 15.22
N LYS A 259 18.90 -35.45 13.98
CA LYS A 259 19.54 -36.41 13.07
C LYS A 259 20.82 -35.82 12.47
N PRO A 260 21.92 -36.60 12.42
CA PRO A 260 23.08 -36.26 11.58
C PRO A 260 22.65 -35.97 10.14
N PHE A 261 23.33 -35.05 9.46
CA PHE A 261 22.93 -34.62 8.11
C PHE A 261 22.86 -35.78 7.10
N GLN A 262 23.74 -36.77 7.25
CA GLN A 262 23.82 -37.95 6.39
C GLN A 262 22.62 -38.89 6.55
N ASP A 263 21.99 -38.91 7.73
CA ASP A 263 20.88 -39.81 8.07
C ASP A 263 19.50 -39.23 7.71
N ARG A 264 19.46 -38.03 7.12
CA ARG A 264 18.22 -37.36 6.74
C ARG A 264 17.67 -37.96 5.45
N ASN A 265 16.50 -38.59 5.55
CA ASN A 265 15.86 -39.25 4.42
C ASN A 265 15.22 -38.22 3.44
N LYS A 266 14.75 -38.69 2.29
CA LYS A 266 14.11 -37.83 1.27
C LYS A 266 12.90 -37.05 1.82
N ASN A 267 12.13 -37.65 2.72
CA ASN A 267 10.97 -36.98 3.35
C ASN A 267 11.39 -35.87 4.30
N ASP A 268 12.44 -36.06 5.10
CA ASP A 268 12.99 -35.03 6.00
C ASP A 268 13.44 -33.82 5.17
N LYS A 269 14.13 -34.06 4.05
CA LYS A 269 14.58 -33.01 3.12
C LYS A 269 13.40 -32.27 2.46
N ALA A 270 12.36 -33.00 2.04
CA ALA A 270 11.16 -32.39 1.46
C ALA A 270 10.43 -31.49 2.46
N VAL A 271 10.32 -31.93 3.72
CA VAL A 271 9.71 -31.13 4.80
C VAL A 271 10.50 -29.85 5.06
N LEU A 272 11.84 -29.94 5.12
CA LEU A 272 12.69 -28.77 5.30
C LEU A 272 12.56 -27.79 4.13
N ASN A 273 12.56 -28.25 2.89
CA ASN A 273 12.45 -27.37 1.71
C ASN A 273 11.07 -26.69 1.60
N ASN A 274 10.01 -27.34 2.10
CA ASN A 274 8.66 -26.77 2.11
C ASN A 274 8.44 -25.76 3.25
N LEU A 275 9.17 -25.88 4.35
CA LEU A 275 8.96 -25.06 5.55
C LEU A 275 10.02 -23.96 5.73
N LEU A 276 11.28 -24.28 5.42
CA LEU A 276 12.44 -23.43 5.62
C LEU A 276 13.03 -23.05 4.27
N HIS A 277 12.75 -21.84 3.80
CA HIS A 277 13.32 -21.32 2.58
C HIS A 277 14.66 -20.63 2.82
N ARG A 278 14.91 -20.11 4.03
CA ARG A 278 16.15 -19.40 4.34
C ARG A 278 17.27 -20.36 4.74
N GLU A 279 18.43 -20.22 4.09
CA GLU A 279 19.61 -21.05 4.38
C GLU A 279 20.07 -20.96 5.85
N LYS A 280 19.98 -19.78 6.47
CA LYS A 280 20.28 -19.60 7.90
C LYS A 280 19.44 -20.53 8.80
N ASN A 281 18.19 -20.78 8.44
CA ASN A 281 17.27 -21.59 9.21
C ASN A 281 17.48 -23.08 8.92
N LYS A 282 17.81 -23.45 7.67
CA LYS A 282 18.22 -24.81 7.31
C LYS A 282 19.51 -25.25 7.99
N ASN A 283 20.44 -24.32 8.21
CA ASN A 283 21.69 -24.58 8.93
C ASN A 283 21.50 -24.66 10.45
N ASN A 284 20.44 -24.05 10.99
CA ASN A 284 20.18 -24.01 12.43
C ASN A 284 18.73 -24.41 12.75
N ILE A 285 18.40 -25.66 12.39
CA ILE A 285 17.02 -26.21 12.46
C ILE A 285 16.51 -26.21 13.91
N ILE A 286 17.34 -26.59 14.87
CA ILE A 286 16.94 -26.70 16.28
C ILE A 286 16.59 -25.32 16.84
N ASN A 287 17.44 -24.31 16.62
CA ASN A 287 17.16 -22.93 17.04
C ASN A 287 15.90 -22.38 16.36
N THR A 288 15.73 -22.65 15.06
CA THR A 288 14.52 -22.25 14.33
C THR A 288 13.27 -22.89 14.93
N ALA A 289 13.34 -24.19 15.26
CA ALA A 289 12.24 -24.91 15.90
C ALA A 289 11.91 -24.37 17.29
N GLN A 290 12.91 -24.05 18.10
CA GLN A 290 12.74 -23.42 19.41
C GLN A 290 12.00 -22.09 19.29
N LYS A 291 12.40 -21.22 18.34
CA LYS A 291 11.70 -19.96 18.08
C LYS A 291 10.25 -20.15 17.63
N ILE A 292 9.96 -21.17 16.82
CA ILE A 292 8.60 -21.51 16.40
C ILE A 292 7.75 -21.96 17.61
N LEU A 293 8.31 -22.77 18.52
CA LEU A 293 7.61 -23.18 19.73
C LEU A 293 7.42 -22.02 20.71
N GLU A 294 8.41 -21.15 20.86
CA GLU A 294 8.31 -19.93 21.64
C GLU A 294 7.22 -19.00 21.09
N LEU A 295 7.12 -18.87 19.77
CA LEU A 295 6.05 -18.14 19.09
C LEU A 295 4.68 -18.71 19.44
N TYR A 296 4.52 -20.04 19.42
CA TYR A 296 3.27 -20.70 19.82
C TYR A 296 2.88 -20.38 21.27
N VAL A 297 3.83 -20.44 22.20
CA VAL A 297 3.60 -20.13 23.63
C VAL A 297 3.13 -18.69 23.79
N ASN A 298 3.83 -17.73 23.20
CA ASN A 298 3.47 -16.31 23.28
C ASN A 298 2.07 -16.04 22.68
N ILE A 299 1.73 -16.66 21.55
CA ILE A 299 0.40 -16.53 20.96
C ILE A 299 -0.68 -17.12 21.89
N SER A 300 -0.42 -18.29 22.46
CA SER A 300 -1.37 -18.98 23.35
C SER A 300 -1.63 -18.18 24.64
N GLU A 301 -0.58 -17.62 25.23
CA GLU A 301 -0.69 -16.71 26.38
C GLU A 301 -1.47 -15.45 26.03
N ARG A 302 -1.17 -14.83 24.89
CA ARG A 302 -1.85 -13.60 24.46
C ARG A 302 -3.34 -13.83 24.24
N ARG A 303 -3.74 -14.98 23.68
CA ARG A 303 -5.14 -15.33 23.48
C ARG A 303 -5.90 -15.56 24.79
N LYS A 304 -5.26 -16.08 25.84
CA LYS A 304 -5.89 -16.24 27.16
C LYS A 304 -6.23 -14.91 27.84
N ILE A 305 -5.57 -13.81 27.47
CA ILE A 305 -5.81 -12.48 28.03
C ILE A 305 -7.08 -11.83 27.42
N TYR A 306 -7.48 -12.25 26.22
CA TYR A 306 -8.62 -11.69 25.48
C TYR A 306 -9.80 -12.66 25.30
N ALA A 307 -9.73 -13.84 25.91
CA ALA A 307 -10.81 -14.82 26.00
C ALA A 307 -11.59 -14.60 27.29
#